data_AF-A0A0L8FMV9-F1
#
_entry.id   AF-A0A0L8FMV9-F1
#
_cell.length_a   1.000
_cell.length_b   1.000
_cell.length_c   1.000
_cell.angle_alpha   90.00
_cell.angle_beta   90.00
_cell.angle_gamma   90.00
#
_symmetry.space_group_name_H-M   'P 1'
#
loop_
_entity.id
_entity.type
_entity.pdbx_description
1 polymer ?
#
loop_
_entity_poly.entity_id
_entity_poly.type
_entity_poly.pdbx_seq_one_letter_code
_entity_poly.pdbx_strand_id
1 'polypeptide(L)'
;MLLFPGRFLMVNDTKISCYADGGGRRGLTKEKMVTLAKVEYFIITRITTTMHSIDNITFACYTNSSSTAITYKWYFNDSVIASGKKQMLVNSQSIGFLTLSNLRPKDKGFVTCEAYFEILRIAKKRIDFSVSTIPRVTIASAQVADIDSQVAYSCRSSVKNADVYVSFPNTESIKPGENRSSYNGKNP
;
A
#
# COMPACT_ATOMS: atom_id res chain seq x y z
N MET A 1 5.33 41.32 17.18
CA MET A 1 5.03 41.08 15.76
C MET A 1 3.57 40.69 15.66
N LEU A 2 2.77 41.40 14.88
CA LEU A 2 1.35 41.08 14.67
C LEU A 2 1.21 40.19 13.43
N LEU A 3 0.37 39.17 13.51
CA LEU A 3 0.11 38.23 12.43
C LEU A 3 -1.22 38.58 11.77
N PHE A 4 -1.22 38.71 10.44
CA PHE A 4 -2.43 38.99 9.65
C PHE A 4 -2.71 37.79 8.72
N PRO A 5 -3.53 36.81 9.14
CA PRO A 5 -3.87 35.66 8.32
C PRO A 5 -4.90 36.04 7.24
N GLY A 6 -4.73 35.49 6.03
CA GLY A 6 -5.67 35.62 4.92
C GLY A 6 -5.88 34.29 4.20
N ARG A 7 -6.98 34.16 3.46
CA ARG A 7 -7.30 33.01 2.61
C ARG A 7 -7.85 33.51 1.27
N PHE A 8 -7.52 32.83 0.18
CA PHE A 8 -8.08 33.08 -1.14
C PHE A 8 -8.26 31.75 -1.89
N LEU A 9 -9.15 31.75 -2.88
CA LEU A 9 -9.32 30.64 -3.80
C LEU A 9 -8.38 30.84 -5.00
N MET A 10 -7.67 29.79 -5.36
CA MET A 10 -6.70 29.77 -6.46
C MET A 10 -7.45 29.60 -7.79
N VAL A 11 -7.31 30.56 -8.72
CA VAL A 11 -7.94 30.51 -10.06
C VAL A 11 -6.91 30.55 -11.18
N ASN A 12 -5.77 31.21 -10.95
CA ASN A 12 -4.61 31.28 -11.83
C ASN A 12 -3.34 31.51 -10.99
N ASP A 13 -2.17 31.43 -11.62
CA ASP A 13 -0.91 31.82 -10.99
C ASP A 13 -1.04 33.25 -10.43
N THR A 14 -0.85 33.37 -9.12
CA THR A 14 -1.15 34.58 -8.36
C THR A 14 0.08 35.06 -7.62
N LYS A 15 0.40 36.35 -7.77
CA LYS A 15 1.44 37.01 -6.96
C LYS A 15 0.81 37.59 -5.70
N ILE A 16 1.26 37.13 -4.53
CA ILE A 16 0.90 37.72 -3.25
C ILE A 16 1.91 38.82 -2.96
N SER A 17 1.44 40.04 -2.71
CA SER A 17 2.27 41.17 -2.30
C SER A 17 1.79 41.70 -0.96
N CYS A 18 2.68 41.76 0.04
CA CYS A 18 2.38 42.25 1.39
C CYS A 18 3.28 43.44 1.73
N TYR A 19 2.70 44.51 2.26
CA TYR A 19 3.42 45.64 2.86
C TYR A 19 2.61 46.21 4.04
N ALA A 20 3.28 46.91 4.94
CA ALA A 20 2.62 47.65 6.02
C ALA A 20 2.67 49.15 5.72
N ASP A 21 1.64 49.90 6.10
CA ASP A 21 1.65 51.36 6.13
C ASP A 21 1.40 51.83 7.56
N GLY A 22 2.14 52.85 8.00
CA GLY A 22 1.96 53.46 9.31
C GLY A 22 2.18 54.96 9.24
N GLY A 23 1.10 55.74 9.31
CA GLY A 23 1.17 57.20 9.27
C GLY A 23 1.67 57.75 7.94
N GLY A 24 1.26 57.14 6.81
CA GLY A 24 1.66 57.55 5.47
C GLY A 24 3.08 57.10 5.08
N ARG A 25 3.76 56.34 5.94
CA ARG A 25 5.05 55.70 5.63
C ARG A 25 4.79 54.27 5.20
N ARG A 26 5.02 54.00 3.92
CA ARG A 26 4.96 52.65 3.36
C ARG A 26 6.23 51.87 3.71
N GLY A 27 6.07 50.72 4.34
CA GLY A 27 7.14 49.77 4.61
C GLY A 27 7.58 48.97 3.38
N LEU A 28 8.57 48.09 3.58
CA LEU A 28 9.05 47.18 2.54
C LEU A 28 7.92 46.29 2.01
N THR A 29 7.85 46.15 0.69
CA THR A 29 6.95 45.18 0.05
C THR A 29 7.67 43.84 -0.09
N LYS A 30 7.02 42.76 0.37
CA LYS A 30 7.46 41.38 0.14
C LYS A 30 6.48 40.71 -0.80
N GLU A 31 7.01 39.99 -1.78
CA GLU A 31 6.21 39.32 -2.78
C GLU A 31 6.52 37.82 -2.82
N LYS A 32 5.51 37.01 -3.13
CA LYS A 32 5.65 35.57 -3.35
C LYS A 32 4.70 35.13 -4.46
N MET A 33 5.25 34.42 -5.45
CA MET A 33 4.43 33.74 -6.44
C MET A 33 3.86 32.44 -5.87
N VAL A 34 2.57 32.22 -6.11
CA VAL A 34 1.88 30.95 -5.90
C VAL A 34 1.39 30.50 -7.28
N THR A 35 1.80 29.32 -7.72
CA THR A 35 1.46 28.79 -9.04
C THR A 35 0.42 27.68 -8.94
N LEU A 36 -0.46 27.59 -9.92
CA LEU A 36 -1.35 26.44 -10.10
C LEU A 36 -0.49 25.25 -10.51
N ALA A 37 -0.52 24.20 -9.69
CA ALA A 37 0.07 22.94 -10.12
C ALA A 37 -0.78 22.36 -11.26
N LYS A 38 -0.14 22.13 -12.41
CA LYS A 38 -0.72 21.33 -13.48
C LYS A 38 -0.55 19.86 -13.09
N VAL A 39 -1.55 19.33 -12.40
CA VAL A 39 -1.50 17.97 -11.84
C VAL A 39 -2.02 16.96 -12.85
N GLU A 40 -1.28 15.88 -13.04
CA GLU A 40 -1.83 14.66 -13.63
C GLU A 40 -2.80 14.01 -12.63
N TYR A 41 -4.10 14.05 -12.92
CA TYR A 41 -5.11 13.50 -12.01
C TYR A 41 -5.09 11.96 -12.04
N PHE A 42 -5.00 11.34 -10.87
CA PHE A 42 -5.05 9.89 -10.71
C PHE A 42 -5.78 9.50 -9.42
N ILE A 43 -6.14 8.24 -9.30
CA ILE A 43 -6.84 7.66 -8.15
C ILE A 43 -6.06 6.47 -7.60
N ILE A 44 -6.27 6.17 -6.31
CA ILE A 44 -5.85 4.89 -5.73
C ILE A 44 -6.92 3.84 -6.05
N THR A 45 -6.58 2.89 -6.92
CA THR A 45 -7.51 1.85 -7.37
C THR A 45 -7.78 0.84 -6.27
N ARG A 46 -6.73 0.34 -5.60
CA ARG A 46 -6.84 -0.65 -4.52
C ARG A 46 -5.67 -0.59 -3.55
N ILE A 47 -5.89 -1.16 -2.37
CA ILE A 47 -4.84 -1.55 -1.44
C ILE A 47 -4.93 -3.06 -1.25
N THR A 48 -3.84 -3.77 -1.44
CA THR A 48 -3.74 -5.22 -1.16
C THR A 48 -2.83 -5.47 0.03
N THR A 49 -2.93 -6.65 0.60
CA THR A 49 -2.20 -7.05 1.80
C THR A 49 -1.60 -8.43 1.58
N THR A 50 -0.30 -8.55 1.86
CA THR A 50 0.46 -9.80 1.71
C THR A 50 1.22 -10.06 3.00
N MET A 51 1.06 -11.25 3.57
CA MET A 51 1.84 -11.71 4.72
C MET A 51 3.08 -12.45 4.20
N HIS A 52 4.29 -11.95 4.51
CA HIS A 52 5.54 -12.58 4.06
C HIS A 52 6.14 -13.51 5.12
N SER A 53 5.89 -13.23 6.39
CA SER A 53 6.33 -14.03 7.54
C SER A 53 5.30 -13.95 8.66
N ILE A 54 5.55 -14.61 9.78
CA ILE A 54 4.63 -14.67 10.92
C ILE A 54 4.39 -13.31 11.61
N ASP A 55 5.11 -12.28 11.22
CA ASP A 55 5.14 -10.97 11.88
C ASP A 55 5.31 -9.79 10.90
N ASN A 56 5.43 -10.07 9.60
CA ASN A 56 5.62 -9.06 8.56
C ASN A 56 4.47 -9.05 7.55
N ILE A 57 3.79 -7.91 7.47
CA ILE A 57 2.73 -7.63 6.50
C ILE A 57 3.18 -6.52 5.57
N THR A 58 3.08 -6.76 4.26
CA THR A 58 3.25 -5.73 3.24
C THR A 58 1.89 -5.29 2.70
N PHE A 59 1.66 -3.99 2.70
CA PHE A 59 0.56 -3.33 2.03
C PHE A 59 1.05 -2.78 0.69
N ALA A 60 0.27 -2.96 -0.37
CA ALA A 60 0.57 -2.39 -1.68
C ALA A 60 -0.59 -1.49 -2.12
N CYS A 61 -0.30 -0.23 -2.41
CA CYS A 61 -1.24 0.81 -2.81
C CYS A 61 -1.05 1.12 -4.29
N TYR A 62 -2.06 0.79 -5.09
CA TYR A 62 -2.00 0.87 -6.55
C TYR A 62 -2.67 2.14 -7.04
N THR A 63 -2.04 2.83 -7.98
CA THR A 63 -2.66 3.95 -8.71
C THR A 63 -2.92 3.59 -10.16
N ASN A 64 -3.78 4.35 -10.84
CA ASN A 64 -4.05 4.22 -12.27
C ASN A 64 -3.14 5.12 -13.13
N SER A 65 -2.01 5.60 -12.60
CA SER A 65 -1.05 6.42 -13.34
C SER A 65 0.33 5.75 -13.36
N SER A 66 1.06 5.99 -14.44
CA SER A 66 2.44 5.57 -14.62
C SER A 66 3.46 6.66 -14.27
N SER A 67 3.02 7.74 -13.61
CA SER A 67 3.89 8.87 -13.31
C SER A 67 4.90 8.54 -12.21
N THR A 68 6.18 8.80 -12.49
CA THR A 68 7.29 8.64 -11.54
C THR A 68 7.38 9.78 -10.54
N ALA A 69 6.66 10.88 -10.78
CA ALA A 69 6.52 12.00 -9.84
C ALA A 69 5.56 11.70 -8.68
N ILE A 70 4.90 10.52 -8.71
CA ILE A 70 4.02 10.10 -7.63
C ILE A 70 4.82 9.65 -6.42
N THR A 71 4.49 10.19 -5.25
CA THR A 71 5.06 9.77 -3.97
C THR A 71 3.96 9.33 -3.00
N TYR A 72 4.34 8.50 -2.03
CA TYR A 72 3.39 7.89 -1.09
C TYR A 72 3.71 8.25 0.36
N LYS A 73 2.69 8.64 1.11
CA LYS A 73 2.72 8.73 2.56
C LYS A 73 1.81 7.69 3.17
N TRP A 74 2.30 7.09 4.24
CA TRP A 74 1.66 5.98 4.90
C TRP A 74 1.39 6.31 6.36
N TYR A 75 0.24 5.87 6.83
CA TYR A 75 -0.19 6.06 8.21
C TYR A 75 -0.72 4.74 8.77
N PHE A 76 -0.37 4.45 10.02
CA PHE A 76 -0.94 3.36 10.80
C PHE A 76 -1.62 3.96 12.03
N ASN A 77 -2.91 3.68 12.20
CA ASN A 77 -3.72 4.27 13.26
C ASN A 77 -3.54 5.80 13.35
N ASP A 78 -3.62 6.47 12.19
CA ASP A 78 -3.42 7.91 11.97
C ASP A 78 -2.01 8.45 12.30
N SER A 79 -1.07 7.60 12.71
CA SER A 79 0.33 7.97 12.94
C SER A 79 1.18 7.78 11.69
N VAL A 80 2.01 8.78 11.34
CA VAL A 80 2.88 8.74 10.16
C VAL A 80 3.94 7.64 10.30
N ILE A 81 4.16 6.89 9.22
CA ILE A 81 5.22 5.88 9.15
C ILE A 81 6.38 6.35 8.27
N ALA A 82 7.59 6.35 8.84
CA ALA A 82 8.82 6.77 8.17
C ALA A 82 9.61 5.60 7.54
N SER A 83 9.51 4.39 8.08
CA SER A 83 10.29 3.21 7.69
C SER A 83 9.47 2.20 6.89
N GLY A 84 10.14 1.20 6.28
CA GLY A 84 9.46 0.09 5.60
C GLY A 84 8.74 0.46 4.31
N LYS A 85 8.98 1.65 3.76
CA LYS A 85 8.32 2.14 2.54
C LYS A 85 9.17 1.84 1.32
N LYS A 86 8.53 1.43 0.23
CA LYS A 86 9.13 1.34 -1.11
C LYS A 86 8.14 1.85 -2.14
N GLN A 87 8.62 2.18 -3.32
CA GLN A 87 7.76 2.53 -4.46
C GLN A 87 8.35 1.93 -5.72
N MET A 88 7.49 1.44 -6.61
CA MET A 88 7.90 0.86 -7.90
C MET A 88 6.84 1.13 -8.95
N LEU A 89 7.25 1.04 -10.21
CA LEU A 89 6.35 1.03 -11.35
C LEU A 89 6.20 -0.41 -11.84
N VAL A 90 4.98 -0.95 -11.87
CA VAL A 90 4.72 -2.32 -12.36
C VAL A 90 3.57 -2.24 -13.35
N ASN A 91 3.77 -2.74 -14.57
CA ASN A 91 2.76 -2.75 -15.63
C ASN A 91 2.09 -1.37 -15.83
N SER A 92 2.90 -0.30 -15.89
CA SER A 92 2.44 1.08 -16.02
C SER A 92 1.53 1.58 -14.88
N GLN A 93 1.64 0.97 -13.69
CA GLN A 93 1.01 1.45 -12.47
C GLN A 93 2.08 1.83 -11.46
N SER A 94 2.02 3.05 -10.94
CA SER A 94 2.77 3.44 -9.75
C SER A 94 2.18 2.74 -8.54
N ILE A 95 3.03 2.07 -7.78
CA ILE A 95 2.65 1.30 -6.59
C ILE A 95 3.53 1.72 -5.42
N GLY A 96 2.88 2.17 -4.35
CA GLY A 96 3.52 2.36 -3.05
C GLY A 96 3.44 1.07 -2.23
N PHE A 97 4.49 0.73 -1.53
CA PHE A 97 4.54 -0.39 -0.60
C PHE A 97 4.85 0.08 0.82
N LEU A 98 4.25 -0.57 1.80
CA LEU A 98 4.54 -0.41 3.21
C LEU A 98 4.65 -1.78 3.86
N THR A 99 5.80 -2.09 4.45
CA THR A 99 5.96 -3.28 5.29
C THR A 99 5.91 -2.89 6.77
N LEU A 100 4.96 -3.47 7.50
CA LEU A 100 4.91 -3.44 8.96
C LEU A 100 5.52 -4.73 9.50
N SER A 101 6.38 -4.59 10.50
CA SER A 101 7.11 -5.70 11.13
C SER A 101 6.81 -5.81 12.62
N ASN A 102 7.20 -6.93 13.23
CA ASN A 102 7.00 -7.23 14.66
C ASN A 102 5.51 -7.19 15.08
N LEU A 103 4.61 -7.57 14.18
CA LEU A 103 3.18 -7.59 14.46
C LEU A 103 2.81 -8.82 15.29
N ARG A 104 1.96 -8.61 16.30
CA ARG A 104 1.42 -9.68 17.14
C ARG A 104 0.13 -10.24 16.53
N PRO A 105 -0.22 -11.51 16.78
CA PRO A 105 -1.44 -12.12 16.23
C PRO A 105 -2.75 -11.39 16.53
N LYS A 106 -2.80 -10.62 17.63
CA LYS A 106 -3.97 -9.86 18.06
C LYS A 106 -3.98 -8.41 17.57
N ASP A 107 -2.90 -7.96 16.92
CA ASP A 107 -2.83 -6.59 16.46
C ASP A 107 -3.88 -6.34 15.37
N LYS A 108 -4.51 -5.17 15.47
CA LYS A 108 -5.55 -4.69 14.58
C LYS A 108 -5.42 -3.18 14.44
N GLY A 109 -5.91 -2.66 13.34
CA GLY A 109 -5.89 -1.23 13.09
C GLY A 109 -6.28 -0.92 11.67
N PHE A 110 -5.87 0.25 11.21
CA PHE A 110 -6.08 0.66 9.84
C PHE A 110 -4.82 1.28 9.26
N VAL A 111 -4.62 1.03 7.98
CA VAL A 111 -3.56 1.60 7.18
C VAL A 111 -4.18 2.58 6.20
N THR A 112 -3.60 3.78 6.14
CA THR A 112 -3.98 4.79 5.17
C THR A 112 -2.82 5.04 4.22
N CYS A 113 -3.10 4.94 2.92
CA CYS A 113 -2.23 5.35 1.84
C CYS A 113 -2.69 6.71 1.33
N GLU A 114 -1.79 7.69 1.32
CA GLU A 114 -1.97 8.96 0.65
C GLU A 114 -0.97 9.05 -0.50
N ALA A 115 -1.47 9.34 -1.70
CA ALA A 115 -0.67 9.47 -2.91
C ALA A 115 -0.63 10.93 -3.35
N TYR A 116 0.57 11.38 -3.68
CA TYR A 116 0.90 12.77 -3.95
C TYR A 116 1.49 12.91 -5.34
N PHE A 117 1.15 13.99 -6.02
CA PHE A 117 1.88 14.47 -7.19
C PHE A 117 2.68 15.69 -6.74
N GLU A 118 4.00 15.58 -6.71
CA GLU A 118 4.87 16.56 -6.05
C GLU A 118 4.45 16.77 -4.58
N ILE A 119 3.98 17.98 -4.24
CA ILE A 119 3.52 18.35 -2.89
C ILE A 119 2.01 18.20 -2.68
N LEU A 120 1.25 17.97 -3.75
CA LEU A 120 -0.20 17.95 -3.68
C LEU A 120 -0.74 16.55 -3.43
N ARG A 121 -1.56 16.42 -2.39
CA ARG A 121 -2.26 15.16 -2.11
C ARG A 121 -3.41 14.99 -3.10
N ILE A 122 -3.29 14.02 -3.99
CA ILE A 122 -4.26 13.79 -5.07
C ILE A 122 -5.26 12.72 -4.66
N ALA A 123 -4.81 11.67 -3.98
CA ALA A 123 -5.66 10.56 -3.59
C ALA A 123 -5.36 10.06 -2.17
N LYS A 124 -6.39 9.52 -1.52
CA LYS A 124 -6.31 8.89 -0.20
C LYS A 124 -7.19 7.65 -0.17
N LYS A 125 -6.69 6.55 0.38
CA LYS A 125 -7.46 5.33 0.62
C LYS A 125 -7.06 4.70 1.94
N ARG A 126 -8.05 4.18 2.66
CA ARG A 126 -7.87 3.49 3.95
C ARG A 126 -8.34 2.06 3.81
N ILE A 127 -7.65 1.14 4.47
CA ILE A 127 -8.16 -0.21 4.74
C ILE A 127 -7.99 -0.54 6.22
N ASP A 128 -8.96 -1.26 6.75
CA ASP A 128 -8.86 -1.86 8.07
C ASP A 128 -8.18 -3.22 7.93
N PHE A 129 -7.38 -3.61 8.91
CA PHE A 129 -6.79 -4.93 8.97
C PHE A 129 -6.79 -5.49 10.38
N SER A 130 -6.83 -6.80 10.45
CA SER A 130 -6.52 -7.57 11.65
C SER A 130 -5.57 -8.68 11.27
N VAL A 131 -4.52 -8.88 12.06
CA VAL A 131 -3.53 -9.92 11.78
C VAL A 131 -4.20 -11.31 11.72
N SER A 132 -5.25 -11.53 12.52
CA SER A 132 -6.00 -12.79 12.54
C SER A 132 -6.88 -13.04 11.31
N THR A 133 -7.20 -12.01 10.51
CA THR A 133 -8.04 -12.17 9.31
C THR A 133 -7.22 -12.41 8.05
N ILE A 134 -5.89 -12.32 8.12
CA ILE A 134 -5.01 -12.58 6.99
C ILE A 134 -4.65 -14.08 6.98
N PRO A 135 -4.92 -14.80 5.87
CA PRO A 135 -4.64 -16.23 5.80
C PRO A 135 -3.16 -16.55 6.03
N ARG A 136 -2.90 -17.47 6.96
CA ARG A 136 -1.61 -18.13 7.14
C ARG A 136 -1.75 -19.59 6.79
N VAL A 137 -0.82 -20.13 6.04
CA VAL A 137 -0.85 -21.54 5.64
C VAL A 137 0.19 -22.31 6.44
N THR A 138 -0.23 -23.46 6.96
CA THR A 138 0.66 -24.48 7.52
C THR A 138 0.58 -25.71 6.63
N ILE A 139 1.72 -26.37 6.41
CA ILE A 139 1.82 -27.59 5.62
C ILE A 139 2.31 -28.72 6.51
N ALA A 140 1.65 -29.88 6.42
CA ALA A 140 2.10 -31.13 7.00
C ALA A 140 2.32 -32.13 5.88
N SER A 141 3.55 -32.64 5.76
CA SER A 141 4.00 -33.61 4.76
C SER A 141 5.20 -34.36 5.32
N ALA A 142 5.52 -35.52 4.74
CA ALA A 142 6.82 -36.16 4.96
C ALA A 142 7.95 -35.25 4.46
N GLN A 143 9.07 -35.22 5.19
CA GLN A 143 10.28 -34.45 4.80
C GLN A 143 11.15 -35.19 3.79
N VAL A 144 11.10 -36.52 3.79
CA VAL A 144 11.87 -37.41 2.92
C VAL A 144 10.92 -38.49 2.41
N ALA A 145 11.09 -38.85 1.14
CA ALA A 145 10.31 -39.87 0.46
C ALA A 145 11.23 -40.60 -0.53
N ASP A 146 11.03 -41.90 -0.71
CA ASP A 146 11.75 -42.67 -1.73
C ASP A 146 11.24 -42.33 -3.13
N ILE A 147 12.05 -42.60 -4.15
CA ILE A 147 11.62 -42.49 -5.54
C ILE A 147 10.36 -43.36 -5.76
N ASP A 148 9.42 -42.83 -6.55
CA ASP A 148 8.12 -43.46 -6.87
C ASP A 148 7.18 -43.71 -5.68
N SER A 149 7.51 -43.20 -4.48
CA SER A 149 6.61 -43.28 -3.32
C SER A 149 5.55 -42.17 -3.31
N GLN A 150 4.35 -42.50 -2.83
CA GLN A 150 3.26 -41.52 -2.70
C GLN A 150 3.48 -40.62 -1.49
N VAL A 151 3.54 -39.31 -1.71
CA VAL A 151 3.64 -38.31 -0.64
C VAL A 151 2.26 -37.75 -0.29
N ALA A 152 1.80 -38.02 0.92
CA ALA A 152 0.61 -37.37 1.47
C ALA A 152 0.99 -35.99 2.04
N TYR A 153 0.21 -34.96 1.68
CA TYR A 153 0.34 -33.63 2.26
C TYR A 153 -1.03 -33.10 2.69
N SER A 154 -1.02 -32.17 3.64
CA SER A 154 -2.18 -31.37 3.99
C SER A 154 -1.79 -29.91 4.22
N CYS A 155 -2.56 -29.01 3.64
CA CYS A 155 -2.40 -27.56 3.83
C CYS A 155 -3.59 -27.03 4.62
N ARG A 156 -3.31 -26.31 5.71
CA ARG A 156 -4.34 -25.70 6.57
C ARG A 156 -4.17 -24.20 6.61
N SER A 157 -5.24 -23.47 6.30
CA SER A 157 -5.30 -22.02 6.48
C SER A 157 -5.72 -21.67 7.91
N SER A 158 -5.16 -20.61 8.48
CA SER A 158 -5.61 -20.01 9.74
C SER A 158 -6.97 -19.32 9.64
N VAL A 159 -7.45 -19.08 8.41
CA VAL A 159 -8.72 -18.41 8.11
C VAL A 159 -9.65 -19.41 7.42
N LYS A 160 -10.90 -19.49 7.90
CA LYS A 160 -11.95 -20.34 7.30
C LYS A 160 -12.35 -19.82 5.93
N ASN A 161 -12.76 -20.73 5.04
CA ASN A 161 -13.19 -20.44 3.66
C ASN A 161 -12.12 -19.75 2.79
N ALA A 162 -10.85 -19.75 3.21
CA ALA A 162 -9.76 -19.30 2.38
C ALA A 162 -9.51 -20.30 1.25
N ASP A 163 -9.29 -19.79 0.04
CA ASP A 163 -8.80 -20.59 -1.08
C ASP A 163 -7.33 -20.91 -0.82
N VAL A 164 -7.00 -22.20 -0.82
CA VAL A 164 -5.64 -22.71 -0.61
C VAL A 164 -5.13 -23.28 -1.92
N TYR A 165 -4.04 -22.68 -2.41
CA TYR A 165 -3.38 -23.09 -3.65
C TYR A 165 -2.12 -23.87 -3.31
N VAL A 166 -1.98 -25.05 -3.91
CA VAL A 166 -0.78 -25.88 -3.80
C VAL A 166 -0.22 -26.10 -5.19
N SER A 167 1.09 -25.99 -5.35
CA SER A 167 1.80 -26.28 -6.59
C SER A 167 3.02 -27.15 -6.32
N PHE A 168 3.18 -28.21 -7.08
CA PHE A 168 4.30 -29.12 -7.02
C PHE A 168 4.94 -29.18 -8.42
N PRO A 169 6.02 -28.39 -8.66
CA PRO A 169 6.70 -28.44 -9.94
C PRO A 169 7.38 -29.79 -10.14
N ASN A 170 7.41 -30.28 -11.39
CA ASN A 170 8.17 -31.47 -11.81
C ASN A 170 7.74 -32.81 -11.18
N THR A 171 6.44 -33.02 -10.96
CA THR A 171 5.91 -34.34 -10.53
C THR A 171 4.79 -34.81 -11.44
N GLU A 172 4.66 -36.12 -11.63
CA GLU A 172 3.53 -36.74 -12.32
C GLU A 172 2.36 -36.99 -11.34
N SER A 173 1.13 -36.74 -11.78
CA SER A 173 -0.05 -36.99 -10.96
C SER A 173 -0.33 -38.49 -10.85
N ILE A 174 -0.57 -38.98 -9.63
CA ILE A 174 -0.90 -40.39 -9.37
C ILE A 174 -2.26 -40.79 -9.97
N LYS A 175 -3.14 -39.83 -10.29
CA LYS A 175 -4.43 -40.10 -10.91
C LYS A 175 -4.32 -40.13 -12.44
N PRO A 176 -4.69 -41.23 -13.11
CA PRO A 176 -4.74 -41.28 -14.57
C PRO A 176 -5.78 -40.26 -15.07
N GLY A 177 -5.33 -39.21 -15.77
CA GLY A 177 -6.20 -38.20 -16.38
C GLY A 177 -6.24 -36.83 -15.68
N GLU A 178 -5.65 -36.67 -14.49
CA GLU A 178 -5.51 -35.35 -13.85
C GLU A 178 -4.06 -34.84 -13.93
N ASN A 179 -3.62 -34.33 -15.09
CA ASN A 179 -2.31 -33.66 -15.29
C ASN A 179 -2.15 -32.33 -14.50
N ARG A 180 -2.73 -32.21 -13.31
CA ARG A 180 -2.66 -31.01 -12.50
C ARG A 180 -1.53 -31.11 -11.50
N SER A 181 -0.45 -30.40 -11.79
CA SER A 181 0.63 -30.04 -10.86
C SER A 181 0.19 -29.05 -9.77
N SER A 182 -1.11 -28.72 -9.70
CA SER A 182 -1.66 -27.76 -8.77
C SER A 182 -3.09 -28.07 -8.34
N TYR A 183 -3.41 -27.74 -7.09
CA TYR A 183 -4.74 -27.91 -6.51
C TYR A 183 -5.21 -26.60 -5.88
N ASN A 184 -6.52 -26.32 -6.03
CA ASN A 184 -7.21 -25.26 -5.31
C ASN A 184 -8.39 -25.88 -4.55
N GLY A 185 -8.50 -25.59 -3.26
CA GLY A 185 -9.63 -25.99 -2.45
C GLY A 185 -9.90 -25.00 -1.33
N LYS A 186 -11.14 -25.01 -0.84
CA LYS A 186 -11.54 -24.23 0.33
C LYS A 186 -11.26 -25.00 1.61
N ASN A 187 -10.67 -24.34 2.59
CA ASN A 187 -10.55 -24.87 3.94
C ASN A 187 -11.89 -24.68 4.69
N PRO A 188 -12.61 -25.75 5.05
CA PRO A 188 -13.89 -25.67 5.77
C PRO A 188 -13.76 -25.13 7.21
#